data_AF-A0A1Y3BHZ8-F1
#
_entry.id   AF-A0A1Y3BHZ8-F1
#
_cell.length_a   1.000
_cell.length_b   1.000
_cell.length_c   1.000
_cell.angle_alpha   90.00
_cell.angle_beta   90.00
_cell.angle_gamma   90.00
#
_symmetry.space_group_name_H-M   'P 1'
#
loop_
_entity.id
_entity.type
_entity.pdbx_description
1 polymer ?
#
loop_
_entity_poly.entity_id
_entity_poly.type
_entity_poly.pdbx_seq_one_letter_code
_entity_poly.pdbx_strand_id
1 'polypeptide(L)'
;MRKFLSLGSLNRFFCKFLKLINFSHGECPSDVQINRFIRICSNFLRNQPDQKIAVHCTHGFNRTGFMICAYMVRELGWSISSAIDHFSICRHPGIYRQEYIDELLQMFGDDDDDRKTITAPPKPDWHGHDNRRTTMSSRGGLPPRWKNCPRIGEVVANVFLPFKVPLDDSFSSLLAPTMYFTPTMLVNYGRNNNINIGLWIDLTFTDRFYDKALVEKEKISYVKLKCRGHGETPSPEQTQTFIDLCSRFSVKNPDKIIAVHCTHGFNRTGFLICAYLVDQENWSIEAAISAFSRCRPPGIYKQDYLNELFRLYGDGDQTAIILAPPLPDWCNEDNENQDDESSVYESHGPSSSSENGNQQQARITDPFLESIDGIVLVVEQDKIKTLRETCTDMCKFKLKGFPGCQPVSLTHQNLNYLHEEYMVSWKADGNRYMMLILDSNQMYFFDRNYSVFQIFNLNFLRRNSKERLTETLLDGEMVVDVVDGQRFPRYLIYDIVYCDGHDVSERNFRERLNIIYKQVIMPREAAKRSGQIDRSKEPFGVRIKDFCELKN
;
A
#
# COMPACT_ATOMS: atom_id res chain seq x y z
N MET A 1 22.60 -22.07 32.50
CA MET A 1 21.86 -23.14 31.80
C MET A 1 20.39 -22.72 31.80
N ARG A 2 19.67 -22.41 30.72
CA ARG A 2 19.76 -22.73 29.28
C ARG A 2 19.11 -21.58 28.46
N LYS A 3 19.76 -21.26 27.34
CA LYS A 3 19.30 -20.67 26.05
C LYS A 3 18.08 -19.73 26.01
N PHE A 4 18.37 -18.47 25.69
CA PHE A 4 17.54 -17.60 24.86
C PHE A 4 17.22 -18.27 23.52
N LEU A 5 15.96 -18.25 23.10
CA LEU A 5 15.57 -18.36 21.69
C LEU A 5 15.00 -16.99 21.28
N SER A 6 15.83 -16.19 20.62
CA SER A 6 15.41 -15.02 19.88
C SER A 6 14.56 -15.46 18.69
N LEU A 7 13.26 -15.15 18.70
CA LEU A 7 12.45 -15.17 17.50
C LEU A 7 12.90 -14.04 16.58
N GLY A 8 13.13 -14.40 15.32
CA GLY A 8 13.96 -13.68 14.37
C GLY A 8 13.54 -12.24 14.13
N SER A 9 14.56 -11.38 14.08
CA SER A 9 14.47 -10.04 13.51
C SER A 9 13.88 -10.11 12.10
N LEU A 10 12.75 -9.42 11.88
CA LEU A 10 12.37 -8.94 10.56
C LEU A 10 13.59 -8.21 9.96
N ASN A 11 14.16 -8.77 8.90
CA ASN A 11 15.19 -8.12 8.07
C ASN A 11 14.56 -6.89 7.40
N ARG A 12 14.48 -5.77 8.12
CA ARG A 12 14.33 -4.45 7.51
C ARG A 12 15.61 -4.18 6.74
N PHE A 13 15.54 -4.20 5.41
CA PHE A 13 16.63 -3.76 4.54
C PHE A 13 16.90 -2.27 4.82
N PHE A 14 17.86 -1.97 5.68
CA PHE A 14 18.41 -0.62 5.81
C PHE A 14 19.34 -0.36 4.62
N CYS A 15 18.78 0.06 3.48
CA CYS A 15 19.58 0.54 2.36
C CYS A 15 19.95 2.01 2.61
N LYS A 16 21.25 2.30 2.72
CA LYS A 16 21.76 3.67 2.84
C LYS A 16 21.86 4.30 1.45
N PHE A 17 20.96 5.23 1.13
CA PHE A 17 21.03 5.97 -0.14
C PHE A 17 22.10 7.06 -0.08
N LEU A 18 22.92 7.15 -1.12
CA LEU A 18 23.90 8.22 -1.27
C LEU A 18 23.91 8.72 -2.72
N LYS A 19 23.59 10.00 -2.91
CA LYS A 19 23.74 10.68 -4.20
C LYS A 19 25.16 11.22 -4.31
N LEU A 20 25.91 10.72 -5.29
CA LEU A 20 27.17 11.32 -5.71
C LEU A 20 26.88 12.55 -6.60
N ILE A 21 27.77 13.56 -6.52
CA ILE A 21 27.71 14.93 -7.07
C ILE A 21 26.94 15.09 -8.40
N ASN A 22 26.43 16.30 -8.68
CA ASN A 22 25.88 16.67 -9.99
C ASN A 22 26.93 16.46 -11.11
N PHE A 23 26.70 15.45 -11.94
CA PHE A 23 27.41 15.28 -13.21
C PHE A 23 26.75 16.18 -14.26
N SER A 24 27.52 16.97 -15.01
CA SER A 24 27.01 17.65 -16.20
C SER A 24 26.56 16.60 -17.24
N HIS A 25 25.58 16.95 -18.07
CA HIS A 25 25.04 16.02 -19.05
C HIS A 25 26.12 15.57 -20.05
N GLY A 26 26.45 14.28 -20.04
CA GLY A 26 27.33 13.67 -21.04
C GLY A 26 28.81 13.59 -20.68
N GLU A 27 29.25 14.14 -19.54
CA GLU A 27 30.66 14.08 -19.14
C GLU A 27 31.05 12.75 -18.50
N CYS A 28 32.25 12.24 -18.83
CA CYS A 28 32.86 11.10 -18.16
C CYS A 28 33.23 11.46 -16.71
N PRO A 29 33.13 10.52 -15.75
CA PRO A 29 33.53 10.76 -14.37
C PRO A 29 35.02 11.14 -14.24
N SER A 30 35.31 12.19 -13.47
CA SER A 30 36.69 12.62 -13.21
C SER A 30 37.38 11.79 -12.13
N ASP A 31 38.72 11.85 -12.08
CA ASP A 31 39.51 11.15 -11.06
C ASP A 31 39.07 11.43 -9.62
N VAL A 32 38.69 12.66 -9.32
CA VAL A 32 38.18 13.06 -8.01
C VAL A 32 36.86 12.35 -7.69
N GLN A 33 35.98 12.20 -8.68
CA GLN A 33 34.69 11.51 -8.52
C GLN A 33 34.89 10.00 -8.37
N ILE A 34 35.80 9.42 -9.16
CA ILE A 34 36.19 8.00 -9.08
C ILE A 34 36.75 7.69 -7.69
N ASN A 35 37.74 8.45 -7.22
CA ASN A 35 38.37 8.25 -5.91
C ASN A 35 37.38 8.40 -4.76
N ARG A 36 36.44 9.35 -4.87
CA ARG A 36 35.36 9.51 -3.88
C ARG A 36 34.46 8.28 -3.85
N PHE A 37 34.02 7.78 -5.01
CA PHE A 37 33.19 6.59 -5.11
C PHE A 37 33.89 5.35 -4.55
N ILE A 38 35.14 5.12 -4.93
CA ILE A 38 35.96 4.02 -4.42
C ILE A 38 36.07 4.09 -2.90
N ARG A 39 36.44 5.26 -2.35
CA ARG A 39 36.56 5.44 -0.90
C ARG A 39 35.26 5.12 -0.17
N ILE A 40 34.11 5.51 -0.72
CA ILE A 40 32.79 5.21 -0.14
C ILE A 40 32.52 3.71 -0.18
N CYS A 41 32.72 3.07 -1.33
CA CYS A 41 32.46 1.65 -1.52
C CYS A 41 33.37 0.80 -0.64
N SER A 42 34.68 1.04 -0.67
CA SER A 42 35.65 0.29 0.13
C SER A 42 35.51 0.56 1.63
N ASN A 43 35.07 1.75 2.06
CA ASN A 43 34.72 1.97 3.47
C ASN A 43 33.46 1.21 3.87
N PHE A 44 32.43 1.19 3.01
CA PHE A 44 31.22 0.43 3.29
C PHE A 44 31.51 -1.07 3.38
N LEU A 45 32.18 -1.66 2.38
CA LEU A 45 32.48 -3.08 2.32
C LEU A 45 33.44 -3.54 3.44
N ARG A 46 34.39 -2.70 3.87
CA ARG A 46 35.22 -3.00 5.05
C ARG A 46 34.41 -3.13 6.34
N ASN A 47 33.37 -2.32 6.49
CA ASN A 47 32.51 -2.36 7.68
C ASN A 47 31.38 -3.40 7.57
N GLN A 48 31.01 -3.80 6.34
CA GLN A 48 29.86 -4.65 6.04
C GLN A 48 30.18 -5.60 4.86
N PRO A 49 31.05 -6.61 5.05
CA PRO A 49 31.59 -7.43 3.96
C PRO A 49 30.53 -8.30 3.26
N ASP A 50 29.47 -8.69 3.97
CA ASP A 50 28.40 -9.54 3.43
C ASP A 50 27.31 -8.76 2.68
N GLN A 51 27.33 -7.42 2.79
CA GLN A 51 26.33 -6.56 2.17
C GLN A 51 26.74 -6.16 0.74
N LYS A 52 25.76 -5.83 -0.10
CA LYS A 52 25.98 -5.44 -1.50
C LYS A 52 25.75 -3.94 -1.70
N ILE A 53 26.45 -3.36 -2.68
CA ILE A 53 26.30 -1.97 -3.10
C ILE A 53 25.55 -1.93 -4.42
N ALA A 54 24.43 -1.21 -4.47
CA ALA A 54 23.72 -0.90 -5.71
C ALA A 54 24.26 0.41 -6.31
N VAL A 55 24.63 0.40 -7.58
CA VAL A 55 25.18 1.55 -8.30
C VAL A 55 24.36 1.78 -9.55
N HIS A 56 23.84 2.99 -9.75
CA HIS A 56 23.08 3.31 -10.96
C HIS A 56 23.27 4.77 -11.40
N CYS A 57 23.12 5.01 -12.70
CA CYS A 57 22.90 6.32 -13.30
C CYS A 57 21.45 6.37 -13.82
N THR A 58 21.16 7.15 -14.86
CA THR A 58 19.83 7.15 -15.47
C THR A 58 19.44 5.76 -16.01
N HIS A 59 20.29 5.12 -16.82
CA HIS A 59 19.97 3.85 -17.50
C HIS A 59 20.75 2.65 -16.95
N GLY A 60 21.74 2.87 -16.09
CA GLY A 60 22.55 1.79 -15.52
C GLY A 60 23.63 1.22 -16.43
N PHE A 61 24.02 1.92 -17.51
CA PHE A 61 25.03 1.45 -18.47
C PHE A 61 26.30 2.29 -18.45
N ASN A 62 26.34 3.46 -19.10
CA ASN A 62 27.59 4.20 -19.33
C ASN A 62 28.28 4.66 -18.03
N ARG A 63 27.72 5.66 -17.32
CA ARG A 63 28.28 6.12 -16.03
C ARG A 63 28.35 5.02 -14.97
N THR A 64 27.41 4.08 -14.98
CA THR A 64 27.36 2.98 -14.01
C THR A 64 28.51 2.01 -14.24
N GLY A 65 28.63 1.53 -15.47
CA GLY A 65 29.72 0.68 -15.92
C GLY A 65 31.06 1.36 -15.73
N PHE A 66 31.18 2.64 -16.07
CA PHE A 66 32.42 3.40 -15.87
C PHE A 66 32.88 3.36 -14.41
N MET A 67 32.01 3.71 -13.46
CA MET A 67 32.38 3.72 -12.04
C MET A 67 32.68 2.31 -11.51
N ILE A 68 31.93 1.30 -11.95
CA ILE A 68 32.15 -0.10 -11.54
C ILE A 68 33.46 -0.65 -12.11
N CYS A 69 33.75 -0.41 -13.39
CA CYS A 69 35.00 -0.83 -14.01
C CYS A 69 36.20 -0.15 -13.35
N ALA A 70 36.12 1.17 -13.10
CA ALA A 70 37.17 1.90 -12.38
C ALA A 70 37.42 1.33 -10.97
N TYR A 71 36.37 0.87 -10.27
CA TYR A 71 36.50 0.18 -8.99
C TYR A 71 37.19 -1.19 -9.13
N MET A 72 36.79 -1.99 -10.13
CA MET A 72 37.41 -3.30 -10.40
C MET A 72 38.91 -3.16 -10.69
N VAL A 73 39.30 -2.14 -11.46
CA VAL A 73 40.72 -1.87 -11.74
C VAL A 73 41.45 -1.43 -10.47
N ARG A 74 41.01 -0.34 -9.82
CA ARG A 74 41.76 0.28 -8.71
C ARG A 74 41.78 -0.54 -7.42
N GLU A 75 40.69 -1.24 -7.11
CA GLU A 75 40.55 -1.93 -5.81
C GLU A 75 40.63 -3.45 -5.92
N LEU A 76 40.24 -4.02 -7.06
CA LEU A 76 40.24 -5.49 -7.24
C LEU A 76 41.40 -5.98 -8.12
N GLY A 77 42.17 -5.08 -8.74
CA GLY A 77 43.35 -5.43 -9.56
C GLY A 77 43.02 -6.05 -10.90
N TRP A 78 41.83 -5.79 -11.45
CA TRP A 78 41.45 -6.28 -12.78
C TRP A 78 42.13 -5.46 -13.87
N SER A 79 42.45 -6.07 -15.01
CA SER A 79 42.76 -5.30 -16.22
C SER A 79 41.50 -4.59 -16.71
N ILE A 80 41.67 -3.42 -17.36
CA ILE A 80 40.51 -2.64 -17.81
C ILE A 80 39.66 -3.41 -18.83
N SER A 81 40.30 -4.17 -19.73
CA SER A 81 39.63 -5.04 -20.69
C SER A 81 38.75 -6.09 -20.00
N SER A 82 39.30 -6.78 -18.98
CA SER A 82 38.53 -7.77 -18.20
C SER A 82 37.36 -7.15 -17.45
N ALA A 83 37.53 -5.93 -16.93
CA ALA A 83 36.48 -5.22 -16.21
C ALA A 83 35.32 -4.80 -17.14
N ILE A 84 35.63 -4.27 -18.32
CA ILE A 84 34.62 -3.90 -19.33
C ILE A 84 33.86 -5.13 -19.81
N ASP A 85 34.57 -6.20 -20.16
CA ASP A 85 33.98 -7.46 -20.60
C ASP A 85 33.07 -8.06 -19.54
N HIS A 86 33.54 -8.12 -18.30
CA HIS A 86 32.74 -8.67 -17.20
C HIS A 86 31.50 -7.83 -16.89
N PHE A 87 31.61 -6.50 -16.97
CA PHE A 87 30.45 -5.63 -16.86
C PHE A 87 29.46 -5.86 -18.01
N SER A 88 29.93 -6.07 -19.24
CA SER A 88 29.06 -6.38 -20.39
C SER A 88 28.31 -7.69 -20.23
N ILE A 89 28.94 -8.71 -19.64
CA ILE A 89 28.31 -10.01 -19.35
C ILE A 89 27.25 -9.85 -18.26
N CYS A 90 27.57 -9.13 -17.19
CA CYS A 90 26.65 -8.92 -16.07
C CYS A 90 25.51 -7.94 -16.40
N ARG A 91 25.74 -7.01 -17.33
CA ARG A 91 24.79 -5.96 -17.72
C ARG A 91 24.84 -5.71 -19.22
N HIS A 92 24.34 -6.67 -19.99
CA HIS A 92 24.30 -6.59 -21.45
C HIS A 92 23.55 -5.35 -21.98
N PRO A 93 24.07 -4.61 -22.98
CA PRO A 93 25.30 -4.89 -23.73
C PRO A 93 26.58 -4.36 -23.07
N GLY A 94 26.49 -3.65 -21.94
CA GLY A 94 27.62 -3.00 -21.28
C GLY A 94 27.64 -1.50 -21.52
N ILE A 95 28.82 -0.89 -21.43
CA ILE A 95 29.02 0.53 -21.76
C ILE A 95 28.91 0.67 -23.27
N TYR A 96 27.88 1.36 -23.76
CA TYR A 96 27.57 1.43 -25.20
C TYR A 96 27.91 2.78 -25.85
N ARG A 97 28.46 3.72 -25.07
CA ARG A 97 28.99 4.96 -25.60
C ARG A 97 30.50 4.88 -25.64
N GLN A 98 31.07 5.03 -26.84
CA GLN A 98 32.51 4.95 -27.08
C GLN A 98 33.30 5.92 -26.20
N GLU A 99 32.80 7.15 -26.00
CA GLU A 99 33.42 8.19 -25.15
C GLU A 99 33.76 7.70 -23.72
N TYR A 100 32.96 6.77 -23.17
CA TYR A 100 33.21 6.20 -21.83
C TYR A 100 34.24 5.07 -21.87
N ILE A 101 34.30 4.29 -22.95
CA ILE A 101 35.28 3.22 -23.12
C ILE A 101 36.66 3.85 -23.38
N ASP A 102 36.73 4.83 -24.26
CA ASP A 102 37.97 5.52 -24.61
C ASP A 102 38.60 6.17 -23.37
N GLU A 103 37.79 6.85 -22.56
CA GLU A 103 38.27 7.47 -21.33
C GLU A 103 38.72 6.43 -20.30
N LEU A 104 38.04 5.29 -20.17
CA LEU A 104 38.49 4.19 -19.31
C LEU A 104 39.85 3.64 -19.77
N LEU A 105 40.02 3.43 -21.08
CA LEU A 105 41.28 2.96 -21.66
C LEU A 105 42.39 4.00 -21.51
N GLN A 106 42.07 5.29 -21.63
CA GLN A 106 43.02 6.37 -21.39
C GLN A 106 43.48 6.43 -19.92
N MET A 107 42.56 6.23 -18.98
CA MET A 107 42.85 6.29 -17.55
C MET A 107 43.53 5.02 -17.01
N PHE A 108 43.24 3.85 -17.58
CA PHE A 108 43.54 2.55 -16.97
C PHE A 108 44.16 1.52 -17.92
N GLY A 109 44.36 1.83 -19.19
CA GLY A 109 44.97 0.91 -20.16
C GLY A 109 46.49 0.85 -20.02
N ASP A 110 47.05 -0.35 -20.17
CA ASP A 110 48.50 -0.58 -20.23
C ASP A 110 48.99 -0.53 -21.70
N ASP A 111 50.26 -0.13 -21.91
CA ASP A 111 50.84 0.10 -23.25
C ASP A 111 51.02 -1.19 -24.10
N ASP A 112 50.88 -2.37 -23.50
CA ASP A 112 50.96 -3.66 -24.19
C ASP A 112 49.55 -4.29 -24.39
N ASP A 113 49.09 -4.27 -25.64
CA ASP A 113 47.95 -4.99 -26.24
C ASP A 113 46.50 -4.48 -25.99
N ASP A 114 46.24 -3.56 -25.06
CA ASP A 114 44.88 -3.03 -24.81
C ASP A 114 44.50 -1.82 -25.71
N ARG A 115 45.47 -1.20 -26.41
CA ARG A 115 45.22 -0.09 -27.36
C ARG A 115 44.59 -0.51 -28.70
N LYS A 116 44.18 -1.77 -28.85
CA LYS A 116 43.31 -2.21 -29.95
C LYS A 116 41.85 -2.05 -29.58
N THR A 117 41.44 -0.78 -29.52
CA THR A 117 40.07 -0.25 -29.70
C THR A 117 38.93 -1.22 -29.31
N ILE A 118 38.76 -1.43 -28.00
CA ILE A 118 37.49 -1.97 -27.46
C ILE A 118 36.37 -1.08 -28.02
N THR A 119 35.63 -1.65 -28.96
CA THR A 119 34.56 -0.93 -29.64
C THR A 119 33.31 -1.10 -28.81
N ALA A 120 32.69 0.02 -28.47
CA ALA A 120 31.43 0.02 -27.77
C ALA A 120 30.41 -0.79 -28.58
N PRO A 121 29.67 -1.71 -27.92
CA PRO A 121 28.57 -2.38 -28.58
C PRO A 121 27.59 -1.33 -29.11
N PRO A 122 26.82 -1.67 -30.15
CA PRO A 122 25.76 -0.79 -30.61
C PRO A 122 24.90 -0.39 -29.41
N LYS A 123 24.58 0.91 -29.34
CA LYS A 123 23.64 1.43 -28.36
C LYS A 123 22.45 0.45 -28.33
N PRO A 124 22.11 -0.14 -27.18
CA PRO A 124 21.03 -1.08 -27.09
C PRO A 124 19.82 -0.42 -27.73
N ASP A 125 19.30 -1.08 -28.75
CA ASP A 125 18.12 -0.60 -29.45
C ASP A 125 16.94 -0.80 -28.51
N TRP A 126 16.69 0.22 -27.69
CA TRP A 126 15.48 0.32 -26.88
C TRP A 126 14.21 0.27 -27.74
N HIS A 127 14.37 0.40 -29.07
CA HIS A 127 13.36 0.37 -30.10
C HIS A 127 13.69 -0.67 -31.18
N GLY A 128 14.16 -1.87 -30.79
CA GLY A 128 14.47 -2.97 -31.71
C GLY A 128 13.65 -2.90 -33.00
N HIS A 129 14.31 -2.60 -34.13
CA HIS A 129 13.76 -2.80 -35.46
C HIS A 129 13.54 -4.30 -35.68
N ASP A 130 12.49 -4.85 -35.08
CA ASP A 130 11.94 -6.12 -35.47
C ASP A 130 11.19 -5.92 -36.78
N ASN A 131 11.56 -6.74 -37.76
CA ASN A 131 11.16 -6.65 -39.16
C ASN A 131 9.73 -7.16 -39.39
N ARG A 132 8.87 -6.98 -38.38
CA ARG A 132 7.42 -6.90 -38.50
C ARG A 132 7.05 -5.48 -38.07
N ARG A 133 7.00 -4.57 -39.03
CA ARG A 133 6.32 -3.27 -38.91
C ARG A 133 4.82 -3.51 -38.60
N THR A 134 4.54 -3.88 -37.36
CA THR A 134 3.47 -3.25 -36.61
C THR A 134 4.13 -2.00 -36.03
N THR A 135 4.09 -0.91 -36.80
CA THR A 135 4.51 0.44 -36.38
C THR A 135 3.99 0.73 -34.97
N MET A 136 4.66 1.56 -34.17
CA MET A 136 4.15 2.03 -32.86
C MET A 136 2.72 2.61 -32.97
N SER A 137 2.31 3.03 -34.17
CA SER A 137 0.92 3.42 -34.46
C SER A 137 -0.10 2.28 -34.35
N SER A 138 0.32 1.02 -34.36
CA SER A 138 -0.55 -0.17 -34.33
C SER A 138 -0.70 -0.81 -32.95
N ARG A 139 0.31 -0.70 -32.06
CA ARG A 139 0.23 -1.21 -30.68
C ARG A 139 -0.33 -0.19 -29.70
N GLY A 140 -0.46 1.09 -30.06
CA GLY A 140 -1.05 2.14 -29.22
C GLY A 140 -0.19 2.53 -28.00
N GLY A 141 -0.54 3.64 -27.34
CA GLY A 141 0.19 4.17 -26.20
C GLY A 141 0.10 3.33 -24.92
N LEU A 142 0.76 3.79 -23.86
CA LEU A 142 0.65 3.20 -22.52
C LEU A 142 -0.83 3.15 -22.08
N PRO A 143 -1.23 2.13 -21.28
CA PRO A 143 -2.55 2.20 -20.66
C PRO A 143 -2.65 3.46 -19.78
N PRO A 144 -3.76 4.21 -19.85
CA PRO A 144 -3.99 5.35 -18.96
C PRO A 144 -3.83 4.97 -17.49
N ARG A 145 -3.32 5.88 -16.67
CA ARG A 145 -3.12 5.67 -15.22
C ARG A 145 -2.21 4.48 -14.86
N TRP A 146 -1.40 3.96 -15.78
CA TRP A 146 -0.56 2.78 -15.53
C TRP A 146 0.74 3.10 -14.79
N LYS A 147 1.34 4.28 -15.04
CA LYS A 147 2.69 4.63 -14.54
C LYS A 147 2.80 4.53 -13.02
N ASN A 148 1.88 5.19 -12.31
CA ASN A 148 1.89 5.26 -10.84
C ASN A 148 1.09 4.13 -10.17
N CYS A 149 0.38 3.31 -10.96
CA CYS A 149 -0.30 2.14 -10.45
C CYS A 149 0.72 1.16 -9.81
N PRO A 150 0.51 0.69 -8.56
CA PRO A 150 1.43 -0.24 -7.91
C PRO A 150 1.60 -1.54 -8.72
N ARG A 151 2.81 -2.08 -8.80
CA ARG A 151 3.11 -3.23 -9.68
C ARG A 151 2.39 -4.52 -9.25
N ILE A 152 2.55 -4.89 -7.98
CA ILE A 152 2.20 -6.22 -7.44
C ILE A 152 1.47 -6.00 -6.10
N GLY A 153 0.48 -6.82 -5.79
CA GLY A 153 -0.11 -6.93 -4.44
C GLY A 153 0.55 -8.05 -3.64
N GLU A 154 -0.05 -8.37 -2.50
CA GLU A 154 0.31 -9.52 -1.67
C GLU A 154 -0.48 -10.77 -2.07
N VAL A 155 -0.03 -11.94 -1.62
CA VAL A 155 -0.71 -13.21 -1.90
C VAL A 155 -2.03 -13.28 -1.12
N VAL A 156 -3.14 -13.42 -1.85
CA VAL A 156 -4.49 -13.56 -1.31
C VAL A 156 -4.76 -15.04 -1.03
N ALA A 157 -5.15 -15.34 0.20
CA ALA A 157 -5.54 -16.68 0.67
C ALA A 157 -4.52 -17.80 0.38
N ASN A 158 -3.23 -17.48 0.25
CA ASN A 158 -2.18 -18.40 -0.20
C ASN A 158 -2.40 -19.05 -1.58
N VAL A 159 -3.27 -18.48 -2.41
CA VAL A 159 -3.60 -19.02 -3.74
C VAL A 159 -3.28 -18.02 -4.85
N PHE A 160 -3.63 -16.74 -4.67
CA PHE A 160 -3.58 -15.76 -5.76
C PHE A 160 -2.57 -14.64 -5.53
N LEU A 161 -1.83 -14.26 -6.58
CA LEU A 161 -1.02 -13.04 -6.60
C LEU A 161 -1.62 -12.02 -7.59
N PRO A 162 -2.26 -10.94 -7.13
CA PRO A 162 -2.77 -9.89 -8.00
C PRO A 162 -1.68 -8.90 -8.41
N PHE A 163 -1.65 -8.50 -9.69
CA PHE A 163 -0.68 -7.52 -10.20
C PHE A 163 -1.25 -6.73 -11.39
N LYS A 164 -0.62 -5.61 -11.77
CA LYS A 164 -0.99 -4.83 -12.97
C LYS A 164 -0.45 -5.48 -14.24
N VAL A 165 -0.89 -5.06 -15.42
CA VAL A 165 -0.31 -5.61 -16.67
C VAL A 165 1.18 -5.27 -16.75
N PRO A 166 2.10 -6.23 -16.96
CA PRO A 166 3.48 -5.89 -17.28
C PRO A 166 3.58 -5.38 -18.72
N LEU A 167 4.63 -4.63 -19.00
CA LEU A 167 4.95 -4.11 -20.32
C LEU A 167 6.30 -4.66 -20.76
N ASP A 168 6.39 -5.13 -22.00
CA ASP A 168 7.65 -5.55 -22.60
C ASP A 168 8.52 -4.35 -23.00
N ASP A 169 9.72 -4.64 -23.50
CA ASP A 169 10.73 -3.64 -23.82
C ASP A 169 10.27 -2.68 -24.94
N SER A 170 9.22 -3.00 -25.70
CA SER A 170 8.67 -2.09 -26.72
C SER A 170 8.08 -0.80 -26.13
N PHE A 171 7.72 -0.80 -24.85
CA PHE A 171 7.22 0.39 -24.13
C PHE A 171 8.32 1.12 -23.35
N SER A 172 9.57 0.63 -23.38
CA SER A 172 10.68 1.14 -22.56
C SER A 172 10.94 2.64 -22.78
N SER A 173 10.79 3.12 -24.01
CA SER A 173 10.98 4.53 -24.37
C SER A 173 9.94 5.49 -23.80
N LEU A 174 8.77 4.98 -23.38
CA LEU A 174 7.69 5.77 -22.77
C LEU A 174 7.79 5.82 -21.24
N LEU A 175 8.78 5.14 -20.65
CA LEU A 175 8.88 4.89 -19.22
C LEU A 175 10.27 5.29 -18.68
N ALA A 176 10.28 5.89 -17.49
CA ALA A 176 11.53 5.98 -16.73
C ALA A 176 11.95 4.58 -16.26
N PRO A 177 13.25 4.27 -16.12
CA PRO A 177 13.71 2.96 -15.64
C PRO A 177 13.13 2.54 -14.28
N THR A 178 12.85 3.51 -13.41
CA THR A 178 12.18 3.29 -12.11
C THR A 178 10.73 2.84 -12.23
N MET A 179 10.11 2.93 -13.42
CA MET A 179 8.73 2.56 -13.71
C MET A 179 8.60 1.24 -14.47
N TYR A 180 9.72 0.62 -14.89
CA TYR A 180 9.70 -0.63 -15.62
C TYR A 180 8.98 -1.73 -14.82
N PHE A 181 8.21 -2.55 -15.52
CA PHE A 181 7.58 -3.72 -14.96
C PHE A 181 7.34 -4.74 -16.07
N THR A 182 8.31 -5.62 -16.28
CA THR A 182 8.26 -6.66 -17.33
C THR A 182 7.81 -8.01 -16.74
N PRO A 183 7.38 -8.99 -17.56
CA PRO A 183 7.06 -10.33 -17.07
C PRO A 183 8.20 -10.96 -16.27
N THR A 184 9.44 -10.81 -16.74
CA THR A 184 10.65 -11.29 -16.06
C THR A 184 10.83 -10.69 -14.67
N MET A 185 10.48 -9.40 -14.49
CA MET A 185 10.53 -8.77 -13.16
C MET A 185 9.55 -9.42 -12.18
N LEU A 186 8.35 -9.81 -12.62
CA LEU A 186 7.39 -10.51 -11.75
C LEU A 186 7.87 -11.92 -11.39
N VAL A 187 8.39 -12.67 -12.36
CA VAL A 187 8.94 -14.01 -12.11
C VAL A 187 10.10 -13.96 -11.11
N ASN A 188 11.01 -13.00 -11.27
CA ASN A 188 12.12 -12.80 -10.34
C ASN A 188 11.65 -12.33 -8.96
N TYR A 189 10.64 -11.46 -8.90
CA TYR A 189 10.00 -11.11 -7.64
C TYR A 189 9.46 -12.35 -6.94
N GLY A 190 8.77 -13.24 -7.67
CA GLY A 190 8.24 -14.48 -7.11
C GLY A 190 9.35 -15.36 -6.51
N ARG A 191 10.41 -15.62 -7.28
CA ARG A 191 11.59 -16.39 -6.83
C ARG A 191 12.21 -15.83 -5.56
N ASN A 192 12.41 -14.51 -5.51
CA ASN A 192 13.08 -13.84 -4.39
C ASN A 192 12.24 -13.78 -3.11
N ASN A 193 10.92 -13.96 -3.20
CA ASN A 193 9.99 -13.91 -2.07
C ASN A 193 9.38 -15.28 -1.74
N ASN A 194 9.97 -16.38 -2.24
CA ASN A 194 9.45 -17.74 -2.06
C ASN A 194 7.99 -17.92 -2.54
N ILE A 195 7.61 -17.21 -3.61
CA ILE A 195 6.31 -17.33 -4.27
C ILE A 195 6.52 -18.14 -5.56
N ASN A 196 6.13 -19.41 -5.53
CA ASN A 196 6.26 -20.31 -6.67
C ASN A 196 5.10 -20.11 -7.66
N ILE A 197 5.22 -19.16 -8.58
CA ILE A 197 4.17 -18.89 -9.58
C ILE A 197 4.11 -20.06 -10.56
N GLY A 198 2.94 -20.69 -10.71
CA GLY A 198 2.74 -21.82 -11.61
C GLY A 198 1.70 -21.61 -12.71
N LEU A 199 0.77 -20.67 -12.51
CA LEU A 199 -0.24 -20.28 -13.48
C LEU A 199 -0.29 -18.75 -13.58
N TRP A 200 -0.39 -18.25 -14.80
CA TRP A 200 -0.49 -16.85 -15.14
C TRP A 200 -1.78 -16.59 -15.90
N ILE A 201 -2.69 -15.80 -15.32
CA ILE A 201 -3.99 -15.49 -15.91
C ILE A 201 -4.02 -14.02 -16.34
N ASP A 202 -4.16 -13.81 -17.64
CA ASP A 202 -4.31 -12.51 -18.29
C ASP A 202 -5.78 -12.22 -18.62
N LEU A 203 -6.35 -11.22 -17.94
CA LEU A 203 -7.74 -10.78 -18.09
C LEU A 203 -7.92 -9.61 -19.07
N THR A 204 -6.85 -9.19 -19.74
CA THR A 204 -6.90 -8.11 -20.73
C THR A 204 -7.54 -8.60 -22.04
N PHE A 205 -8.13 -7.67 -22.79
CA PHE A 205 -8.74 -7.98 -24.08
C PHE A 205 -7.75 -7.89 -25.25
N THR A 206 -6.47 -7.62 -24.99
CA THR A 206 -5.45 -7.32 -26.01
C THR A 206 -4.15 -8.05 -25.73
N ASP A 207 -3.42 -8.40 -26.78
CA ASP A 207 -2.11 -9.06 -26.72
C ASP A 207 -0.95 -8.08 -26.95
N ARG A 208 -1.23 -6.77 -26.88
CA ARG A 208 -0.27 -5.71 -27.28
C ARG A 208 0.81 -5.40 -26.24
N PHE A 209 0.63 -5.79 -24.99
CA PHE A 209 1.40 -5.27 -23.85
C PHE A 209 2.71 -6.02 -23.59
N TYR A 210 2.71 -7.34 -23.76
CA TYR A 210 3.88 -8.17 -23.60
C TYR A 210 3.70 -9.49 -24.35
N ASP A 211 4.81 -10.13 -24.71
CA ASP A 211 4.78 -11.47 -25.29
C ASP A 211 4.63 -12.54 -24.21
N LYS A 212 3.59 -13.37 -24.33
CA LYS A 212 3.35 -14.51 -23.43
C LYS A 212 4.48 -15.53 -23.44
N ALA A 213 5.28 -15.61 -24.52
CA ALA A 213 6.43 -16.52 -24.59
C ALA A 213 7.46 -16.23 -23.49
N LEU A 214 7.53 -14.99 -23.00
CA LEU A 214 8.39 -14.60 -21.87
C LEU A 214 7.97 -15.29 -20.56
N VAL A 215 6.68 -15.57 -20.39
CA VAL A 215 6.13 -16.28 -19.22
C VAL A 215 6.31 -17.79 -19.40
N GLU A 216 5.94 -18.32 -20.58
CA GLU A 216 6.00 -19.75 -20.89
C GLU A 216 7.45 -20.30 -20.83
N LYS A 217 8.45 -19.49 -21.21
CA LYS A 217 9.88 -19.83 -21.10
C LYS A 217 10.32 -20.14 -19.66
N GLU A 218 9.67 -19.53 -18.67
CA GLU A 218 9.94 -19.75 -17.25
C GLU A 218 9.19 -20.97 -16.69
N LYS A 219 8.60 -21.82 -17.55
CA LYS A 219 7.79 -23.00 -17.21
C LYS A 219 6.53 -22.68 -16.42
N ILE A 220 5.99 -21.47 -16.61
CA ILE A 220 4.73 -21.02 -16.03
C ILE A 220 3.63 -21.19 -17.07
N SER A 221 2.51 -21.81 -16.68
CA SER A 221 1.37 -21.97 -17.58
C SER A 221 0.71 -20.61 -17.82
N TYR A 222 0.44 -20.25 -19.07
CA TYR A 222 -0.20 -18.97 -19.43
C TYR A 222 -1.62 -19.21 -19.95
N VAL A 223 -2.59 -18.47 -19.43
CA VAL A 223 -3.98 -18.49 -19.89
C VAL A 223 -4.49 -17.07 -20.08
N LYS A 224 -5.10 -16.81 -21.25
CA LYS A 224 -5.80 -15.56 -21.51
C LYS A 224 -7.31 -15.75 -21.43
N LEU A 225 -7.93 -15.10 -20.46
CA LEU A 225 -9.38 -15.10 -20.26
C LEU A 225 -9.91 -13.71 -20.62
N LYS A 226 -10.31 -13.55 -21.90
CA LYS A 226 -10.69 -12.25 -22.46
C LYS A 226 -12.01 -11.75 -21.86
N CYS A 227 -11.92 -10.90 -20.85
CA CYS A 227 -13.05 -10.12 -20.35
C CYS A 227 -13.31 -8.91 -21.27
N ARG A 228 -14.54 -8.77 -21.82
CA ARG A 228 -14.91 -7.64 -22.71
C ARG A 228 -14.66 -6.29 -22.04
N GLY A 229 -14.32 -5.26 -22.83
CA GLY A 229 -14.23 -3.86 -22.38
C GLY A 229 -15.60 -3.27 -22.05
N HIS A 230 -15.67 -1.97 -21.71
CA HIS A 230 -16.90 -1.14 -21.46
C HIS A 230 -17.41 -1.00 -20.02
N GLY A 231 -16.59 -1.38 -19.03
CA GLY A 231 -16.94 -1.11 -17.64
C GLY A 231 -17.91 -2.11 -17.02
N GLU A 232 -18.34 -3.13 -17.75
CA GLU A 232 -19.13 -4.24 -17.22
C GLU A 232 -18.29 -5.18 -16.35
N THR A 233 -18.96 -5.90 -15.45
CA THR A 233 -18.41 -6.98 -14.63
C THR A 233 -18.17 -8.25 -15.45
N PRO A 234 -17.29 -9.17 -15.01
CA PRO A 234 -17.17 -10.49 -15.62
C PRO A 234 -18.51 -11.24 -15.65
N SER A 235 -18.85 -11.87 -16.79
CA SER A 235 -20.11 -12.61 -16.91
C SER A 235 -20.10 -13.88 -16.06
N PRO A 236 -21.27 -14.46 -15.73
CA PRO A 236 -21.33 -15.74 -15.00
C PRO A 236 -20.50 -16.85 -15.66
N GLU A 237 -20.50 -16.94 -17.00
CA GLU A 237 -19.72 -17.93 -17.74
C GLU A 237 -18.20 -17.68 -17.62
N GLN A 238 -17.78 -16.41 -17.64
CA GLN A 238 -16.37 -16.04 -17.44
C GLN A 238 -15.92 -16.35 -16.02
N THR A 239 -16.76 -16.06 -15.04
CA THR A 239 -16.53 -16.34 -13.63
C THR A 239 -16.41 -17.85 -13.40
N GLN A 240 -17.33 -18.66 -13.92
CA GLN A 240 -17.26 -20.12 -13.83
C GLN A 240 -16.01 -20.67 -14.53
N THR A 241 -15.68 -20.16 -15.72
CA THR A 241 -14.47 -20.58 -16.46
C THR A 241 -13.21 -20.30 -15.66
N PHE A 242 -13.13 -19.14 -15.00
CA PHE A 242 -12.02 -18.78 -14.12
C PHE A 242 -11.95 -19.72 -12.92
N ILE A 243 -13.08 -19.99 -12.27
CA ILE A 243 -13.17 -20.87 -11.09
C ILE A 243 -12.71 -22.28 -11.44
N ASP A 244 -13.24 -22.88 -12.51
CA ASP A 244 -12.90 -24.23 -12.95
C ASP A 244 -11.43 -24.36 -13.34
N LEU A 245 -10.86 -23.31 -13.95
CA LEU A 245 -9.45 -23.25 -14.29
C LEU A 245 -8.58 -23.25 -13.03
N CYS A 246 -8.87 -22.34 -12.09
CA CYS A 246 -8.11 -22.17 -10.86
C CYS A 246 -8.21 -23.41 -9.97
N SER A 247 -9.42 -23.95 -9.77
CA SER A 247 -9.66 -25.14 -8.95
C SER A 247 -8.88 -26.36 -9.46
N ARG A 248 -8.96 -26.64 -10.77
CA ARG A 248 -8.19 -27.73 -11.39
C ARG A 248 -6.68 -27.52 -11.29
N PHE A 249 -6.22 -26.27 -11.36
CA PHE A 249 -4.80 -25.96 -11.22
C PHE A 249 -4.31 -26.17 -9.79
N SER A 250 -5.02 -25.62 -8.80
CA SER A 250 -4.69 -25.71 -7.37
C SER A 250 -4.66 -27.15 -6.88
N VAL A 251 -5.62 -27.99 -7.28
CA VAL A 251 -5.63 -29.42 -6.93
C VAL A 251 -4.39 -30.16 -7.46
N LYS A 252 -3.92 -29.79 -8.66
CA LYS A 252 -2.75 -30.43 -9.29
C LYS A 252 -1.42 -29.86 -8.81
N ASN A 253 -1.41 -28.61 -8.33
CA ASN A 253 -0.19 -27.87 -7.97
C ASN A 253 -0.40 -27.13 -6.63
N PRO A 254 -0.56 -27.84 -5.50
CA PRO A 254 -0.91 -27.24 -4.21
C PRO A 254 0.19 -26.31 -3.64
N ASP A 255 1.43 -26.44 -4.14
CA ASP A 255 2.58 -25.63 -3.75
C ASP A 255 2.77 -24.37 -4.62
N LYS A 256 1.90 -24.17 -5.64
CA LYS A 256 2.06 -23.09 -6.62
C LYS A 256 0.97 -22.04 -6.52
N ILE A 257 1.37 -20.80 -6.79
CA ILE A 257 0.53 -19.61 -6.79
C ILE A 257 0.02 -19.30 -8.20
N ILE A 258 -1.23 -18.84 -8.25
CA ILE A 258 -1.89 -18.35 -9.46
C ILE A 258 -1.72 -16.83 -9.52
N ALA A 259 -0.91 -16.35 -10.46
CA ALA A 259 -0.75 -14.92 -10.71
C ALA A 259 -1.87 -14.43 -11.62
N VAL A 260 -2.61 -13.39 -11.21
CA VAL A 260 -3.76 -12.84 -11.97
C VAL A 260 -3.60 -11.35 -12.22
N HIS A 261 -3.78 -10.90 -13.47
CA HIS A 261 -3.81 -9.47 -13.79
C HIS A 261 -4.90 -9.08 -14.77
N CYS A 262 -5.36 -7.84 -14.66
CA CYS A 262 -6.02 -7.12 -15.75
C CYS A 262 -5.10 -5.97 -16.19
N THR A 263 -5.63 -4.82 -16.62
CA THR A 263 -4.78 -3.65 -16.93
C THR A 263 -4.11 -3.11 -15.66
N HIS A 264 -4.87 -2.89 -14.59
CA HIS A 264 -4.36 -2.29 -13.34
C HIS A 264 -4.27 -3.30 -12.17
N GLY A 265 -4.94 -4.45 -12.28
CA GLY A 265 -4.89 -5.48 -11.24
C GLY A 265 -5.78 -5.21 -10.02
N PHE A 266 -6.94 -4.58 -10.21
CA PHE A 266 -7.87 -4.20 -9.13
C PHE A 266 -9.28 -4.75 -9.37
N ASN A 267 -10.08 -4.14 -10.25
CA ASN A 267 -11.51 -4.46 -10.36
C ASN A 267 -11.80 -5.87 -10.89
N ARG A 268 -11.42 -6.20 -12.13
CA ARG A 268 -11.65 -7.56 -12.71
C ARG A 268 -10.89 -8.65 -11.97
N THR A 269 -9.65 -8.34 -11.60
CA THR A 269 -8.79 -9.23 -10.83
C THR A 269 -9.42 -9.55 -9.48
N GLY A 270 -9.84 -8.54 -8.75
CA GLY A 270 -10.52 -8.68 -7.47
C GLY A 270 -11.85 -9.39 -7.59
N PHE A 271 -12.66 -9.06 -8.60
CA PHE A 271 -13.96 -9.72 -8.83
C PHE A 271 -13.82 -11.23 -8.99
N LEU A 272 -12.94 -11.68 -9.90
CA LEU A 272 -12.74 -13.10 -10.15
C LEU A 272 -12.08 -13.83 -8.98
N ILE A 273 -11.14 -13.18 -8.28
CA ILE A 273 -10.55 -13.74 -7.06
C ILE A 273 -11.61 -13.88 -5.97
N CYS A 274 -12.45 -12.87 -5.74
CA CYS A 274 -13.48 -12.92 -4.70
C CYS A 274 -14.53 -13.99 -5.02
N ALA A 275 -14.98 -14.07 -6.27
CA ALA A 275 -15.88 -15.12 -6.73
C ALA A 275 -15.32 -16.53 -6.48
N TYR A 276 -14.04 -16.77 -6.78
CA TYR A 276 -13.38 -18.04 -6.47
C TYR A 276 -13.37 -18.34 -4.97
N LEU A 277 -13.03 -17.36 -4.12
CA LEU A 277 -12.97 -17.58 -2.67
C LEU A 277 -14.35 -17.95 -2.09
N VAL A 278 -15.42 -17.38 -2.63
CA VAL A 278 -16.79 -17.76 -2.24
C VAL A 278 -17.10 -19.17 -2.74
N ASP A 279 -16.97 -19.42 -4.05
CA ASP A 279 -17.46 -20.66 -4.67
C ASP A 279 -16.60 -21.90 -4.41
N GLN A 280 -15.30 -21.75 -4.13
CA GLN A 280 -14.39 -22.88 -3.93
C GLN A 280 -13.87 -23.00 -2.51
N GLU A 281 -13.65 -21.88 -1.83
CA GLU A 281 -13.08 -21.87 -0.47
C GLU A 281 -14.15 -21.63 0.61
N ASN A 282 -15.41 -21.43 0.22
CA ASN A 282 -16.56 -21.23 1.11
C ASN A 282 -16.41 -19.99 2.02
N TRP A 283 -15.81 -18.92 1.48
CA TRP A 283 -15.73 -17.63 2.16
C TRP A 283 -17.05 -16.86 2.02
N SER A 284 -17.35 -15.99 2.98
CA SER A 284 -18.36 -14.95 2.75
C SER A 284 -17.83 -13.91 1.77
N ILE A 285 -18.71 -13.26 1.02
CA ILE A 285 -18.30 -12.27 0.02
C ILE A 285 -17.59 -11.06 0.67
N GLU A 286 -17.99 -10.68 1.88
CA GLU A 286 -17.36 -9.62 2.67
C GLU A 286 -15.92 -9.99 3.04
N ALA A 287 -15.69 -11.24 3.48
CA ALA A 287 -14.36 -11.72 3.82
C ALA A 287 -13.45 -11.74 2.59
N ALA A 288 -13.97 -12.16 1.44
CA ALA A 288 -13.25 -12.20 0.18
C ALA A 288 -12.85 -10.79 -0.29
N ILE A 289 -13.80 -9.83 -0.29
CA ILE A 289 -13.55 -8.43 -0.63
C ILE A 289 -12.53 -7.80 0.33
N SER A 290 -12.68 -8.04 1.64
CA SER A 290 -11.78 -7.52 2.66
C SER A 290 -10.36 -8.07 2.50
N ALA A 291 -10.21 -9.37 2.24
CA ALA A 291 -8.89 -9.96 2.00
C ALA A 291 -8.24 -9.41 0.74
N PHE A 292 -8.99 -9.28 -0.36
CA PHE A 292 -8.47 -8.68 -1.58
C PHE A 292 -8.06 -7.22 -1.35
N SER A 293 -8.86 -6.43 -0.63
CA SER A 293 -8.56 -5.03 -0.29
C SER A 293 -7.26 -4.90 0.52
N ARG A 294 -7.04 -5.76 1.51
CA ARG A 294 -5.79 -5.75 2.31
C ARG A 294 -4.57 -6.11 1.47
N CYS A 295 -4.67 -7.15 0.65
CA CYS A 295 -3.55 -7.63 -0.17
C CYS A 295 -3.30 -6.74 -1.39
N ARG A 296 -4.31 -6.00 -1.86
CA ARG A 296 -4.19 -5.12 -3.03
C ARG A 296 -4.91 -3.78 -2.80
N PRO A 297 -4.40 -2.90 -1.91
CA PRO A 297 -5.11 -1.69 -1.50
C PRO A 297 -5.38 -0.72 -2.67
N PRO A 298 -6.61 -0.16 -2.78
CA PRO A 298 -7.72 -0.26 -1.82
C PRO A 298 -8.67 -1.43 -2.09
N GLY A 299 -8.36 -2.31 -3.04
CA GLY A 299 -9.22 -3.40 -3.49
C GLY A 299 -10.03 -3.03 -4.73
N ILE A 300 -11.24 -3.58 -4.83
CA ILE A 300 -12.19 -3.24 -5.90
C ILE A 300 -12.74 -1.84 -5.59
N TYR A 301 -12.46 -0.86 -6.45
CA TYR A 301 -12.85 0.54 -6.28
C TYR A 301 -14.00 0.96 -7.21
N LYS A 302 -14.58 0.01 -7.92
CA LYS A 302 -15.75 0.20 -8.79
C LYS A 302 -17.01 -0.30 -8.07
N GLN A 303 -17.95 0.59 -7.82
CA GLN A 303 -19.17 0.27 -7.07
C GLN A 303 -20.02 -0.78 -7.77
N ASP A 304 -20.14 -0.69 -9.10
CA ASP A 304 -20.84 -1.66 -9.95
C ASP A 304 -20.28 -3.09 -9.80
N TYR A 305 -18.97 -3.23 -9.60
CA TYR A 305 -18.33 -4.52 -9.37
C TYR A 305 -18.66 -5.09 -7.99
N LEU A 306 -18.67 -4.24 -6.95
CA LEU A 306 -19.05 -4.65 -5.60
C LEU A 306 -20.54 -5.03 -5.55
N ASN A 307 -21.41 -4.20 -6.13
CA ASN A 307 -22.84 -4.47 -6.19
C ASN A 307 -23.15 -5.81 -6.85
N GLU A 308 -22.47 -6.12 -7.96
CA GLU A 308 -22.68 -7.40 -8.65
C GLU A 308 -22.18 -8.59 -7.83
N LEU A 309 -21.04 -8.48 -7.14
CA LEU A 309 -20.57 -9.52 -6.24
C LEU A 309 -21.59 -9.79 -5.12
N PHE A 310 -22.16 -8.75 -4.52
CA PHE A 310 -23.22 -8.90 -3.52
C PHE A 310 -24.52 -9.45 -4.10
N ARG A 311 -24.87 -9.08 -5.34
CA ARG A 311 -26.04 -9.63 -6.02
C ARG A 311 -25.89 -11.14 -6.27
N LEU A 312 -24.69 -11.60 -6.59
CA LEU A 312 -24.40 -13.01 -6.88
C LEU A 312 -24.20 -13.85 -5.62
N TYR A 313 -23.54 -13.29 -4.61
CA TYR A 313 -22.98 -14.04 -3.47
C TYR A 313 -23.43 -13.56 -2.10
N GLY A 314 -24.22 -12.48 -2.02
CA GLY A 314 -24.75 -11.97 -0.77
C GLY A 314 -26.00 -12.72 -0.31
N ASP A 315 -26.27 -12.67 1.00
CA ASP A 315 -27.35 -13.43 1.66
C ASP A 315 -28.77 -12.83 1.45
N GLY A 316 -28.97 -11.99 0.43
CA GLY A 316 -30.26 -11.36 0.13
C GLY A 316 -30.64 -10.18 1.04
N ASP A 317 -29.80 -9.83 2.02
CA ASP A 317 -29.92 -8.60 2.81
C ASP A 317 -29.47 -7.38 1.98
N GLN A 318 -30.45 -6.66 1.40
CA GLN A 318 -30.21 -5.48 0.57
C GLN A 318 -29.67 -4.26 1.35
N THR A 319 -29.50 -4.36 2.67
CA THR A 319 -29.02 -3.25 3.50
C THR A 319 -27.50 -3.20 3.68
N ALA A 320 -26.78 -4.28 3.38
CA ALA A 320 -25.31 -4.36 3.42
C ALA A 320 -24.68 -3.86 2.10
N ILE A 321 -24.69 -2.55 1.86
CA ILE A 321 -24.00 -1.96 0.69
C ILE A 321 -22.54 -1.67 1.05
N ILE A 322 -21.59 -2.51 0.61
CA ILE A 322 -20.17 -2.14 0.65
C ILE A 322 -19.95 -1.03 -0.37
N LEU A 323 -19.67 0.18 0.13
CA LEU A 323 -19.28 1.30 -0.70
C LEU A 323 -17.86 1.10 -1.23
N ALA A 324 -17.68 1.40 -2.51
CA ALA A 324 -16.39 1.42 -3.14
C ALA A 324 -15.49 2.43 -2.41
N PRO A 325 -14.23 2.05 -2.11
CA PRO A 325 -13.25 2.99 -1.59
C PRO A 325 -13.05 4.15 -2.59
N PRO A 326 -12.54 5.30 -2.11
CA PRO A 326 -12.18 6.41 -2.98
C PRO A 326 -11.20 5.95 -4.06
N LEU A 327 -11.27 6.61 -5.23
CA LEU A 327 -10.35 6.35 -6.33
C LEU A 327 -8.90 6.51 -5.83
N PRO A 328 -8.03 5.52 -6.08
CA PRO A 328 -6.63 5.63 -5.69
C PRO A 328 -5.95 6.86 -6.28
N ASP A 329 -5.01 7.48 -5.57
CA ASP A 329 -4.30 8.70 -6.03
C ASP A 329 -3.67 8.55 -7.42
N TRP A 330 -3.16 7.36 -7.73
CA TRP A 330 -2.57 7.05 -9.05
C TRP A 330 -3.58 7.09 -10.20
N CYS A 331 -4.89 7.22 -9.91
CA CYS A 331 -5.93 7.42 -10.91
C CYS A 331 -6.12 8.87 -11.35
N ASN A 332 -5.53 9.85 -10.65
CA ASN A 332 -5.78 11.28 -10.87
C ASN A 332 -4.80 11.93 -11.86
N GLU A 333 -3.69 11.26 -12.18
CA GLU A 333 -2.71 11.74 -13.15
C GLU A 333 -3.09 11.31 -14.56
N ASP A 334 -3.90 12.14 -15.24
CA ASP A 334 -3.94 12.27 -16.72
C ASP A 334 -4.70 13.56 -17.16
N ASN A 335 -4.83 14.59 -16.30
CA ASN A 335 -5.47 15.87 -16.67
C ASN A 335 -4.54 16.90 -17.35
N GLU A 336 -3.27 16.57 -17.63
CA GLU A 336 -2.30 17.50 -18.23
C GLU A 336 -1.93 17.20 -19.69
N ASN A 337 -2.57 16.23 -20.37
CA ASN A 337 -2.45 16.09 -21.83
C ASN A 337 -3.76 15.56 -22.42
N GLN A 338 -4.73 16.46 -22.64
CA GLN A 338 -5.80 16.22 -23.61
C GLN A 338 -5.41 16.91 -24.91
N ASP A 339 -4.99 16.13 -25.90
CA ASP A 339 -5.21 16.44 -27.31
C ASP A 339 -6.18 15.37 -27.85
N ASP A 340 -7.42 15.83 -28.03
CA ASP A 340 -8.53 15.37 -28.87
C ASP A 340 -8.73 13.89 -29.22
N GLU A 341 -9.87 13.35 -28.76
CA GLU A 341 -11.02 13.13 -29.65
C GLU A 341 -12.37 13.03 -28.89
N SER A 342 -13.16 14.13 -28.95
CA SER A 342 -14.63 14.24 -28.88
C SER A 342 -15.38 13.82 -27.58
N SER A 343 -16.36 14.56 -27.02
CA SER A 343 -17.18 15.68 -27.51
C SER A 343 -17.89 16.41 -26.35
N VAL A 344 -17.82 17.76 -26.39
CA VAL A 344 -18.90 18.76 -26.18
C VAL A 344 -19.77 18.66 -24.93
N TYR A 345 -19.67 19.63 -24.01
CA TYR A 345 -20.74 20.58 -23.64
C TYR A 345 -20.15 21.72 -22.78
N GLU A 346 -20.25 22.94 -23.32
CA GLU A 346 -19.90 24.19 -22.65
C GLU A 346 -20.96 24.62 -21.62
N SER A 347 -20.52 25.25 -20.54
CA SER A 347 -21.21 26.44 -19.99
C SER A 347 -20.23 27.28 -19.17
N HIS A 348 -20.22 28.57 -19.47
CA HIS A 348 -19.21 29.58 -19.15
C HIS A 348 -19.25 30.16 -17.72
N GLY A 349 -18.07 30.24 -17.08
CA GLY A 349 -17.46 31.39 -16.37
C GLY A 349 -18.15 32.10 -15.17
N PRO A 350 -17.44 33.00 -14.42
CA PRO A 350 -16.09 33.50 -14.67
C PRO A 350 -15.09 33.32 -13.50
N SER A 351 -13.84 33.49 -13.89
CA SER A 351 -12.57 33.40 -13.16
C SER A 351 -12.38 34.46 -12.08
N SER A 352 -11.59 34.13 -11.05
CA SER A 352 -10.65 35.09 -10.43
C SER A 352 -9.35 34.40 -10.00
N SER A 353 -8.28 34.83 -10.69
CA SER A 353 -6.90 35.08 -10.24
C SER A 353 -6.19 34.10 -9.28
N SER A 354 -5.16 33.49 -9.86
CA SER A 354 -3.96 32.90 -9.29
C SER A 354 -3.33 33.70 -8.14
N GLU A 355 -2.87 33.00 -7.10
CA GLU A 355 -1.67 33.39 -6.34
C GLU A 355 -1.02 32.20 -5.59
N ASN A 356 0.23 31.93 -5.97
CA ASN A 356 1.39 31.46 -5.19
C ASN A 356 1.27 30.28 -4.20
N GLY A 357 1.76 29.12 -4.69
CA GLY A 357 2.91 28.39 -4.15
C GLY A 357 3.07 28.28 -2.63
N ASN A 358 2.70 27.12 -2.09
CA ASN A 358 3.49 26.45 -1.05
C ASN A 358 3.23 24.94 -1.06
N GLN A 359 4.33 24.18 -1.10
CA GLN A 359 4.35 22.73 -0.97
C GLN A 359 3.71 22.33 0.38
N GLN A 360 2.48 21.82 0.36
CA GLN A 360 1.91 21.09 1.49
C GLN A 360 1.92 19.60 1.16
N GLN A 361 2.61 18.82 2.01
CA GLN A 361 2.43 17.38 2.10
C GLN A 361 0.93 17.07 2.14
N ALA A 362 0.44 16.34 1.13
CA ALA A 362 -0.94 15.89 1.09
C ALA A 362 -1.24 15.06 2.35
N ARG A 363 -2.11 15.60 3.20
CA ARG A 363 -2.52 15.00 4.47
C ARG A 363 -3.45 13.83 4.15
N ILE A 364 -3.09 12.63 4.58
CA ILE A 364 -3.99 11.47 4.59
C ILE A 364 -4.94 11.68 5.76
N THR A 365 -6.20 11.99 5.47
CA THR A 365 -7.23 12.25 6.47
C THR A 365 -8.40 11.29 6.29
N ASP A 366 -9.23 11.17 7.32
CA ASP A 366 -10.39 10.27 7.34
C ASP A 366 -11.61 10.99 6.75
N PRO A 367 -12.00 10.73 5.49
CA PRO A 367 -13.04 11.50 4.82
C PRO A 367 -14.44 11.26 5.43
N PHE A 368 -14.61 10.14 6.13
CA PHE A 368 -15.86 9.83 6.80
C PHE A 368 -16.04 10.68 8.06
N LEU A 369 -14.99 10.80 8.88
CA LEU A 369 -15.09 11.60 10.11
C LEU A 369 -15.23 13.10 9.80
N GLU A 370 -14.59 13.59 8.74
CA GLU A 370 -14.74 14.97 8.25
C GLU A 370 -16.12 15.25 7.64
N SER A 371 -16.88 14.22 7.25
CA SER A 371 -18.25 14.38 6.75
C SER A 371 -19.29 14.58 7.86
N ILE A 372 -18.92 14.35 9.13
CA ILE A 372 -19.80 14.54 10.28
C ILE A 372 -19.70 16.00 10.73
N ASP A 373 -20.82 16.72 10.61
CA ASP A 373 -20.90 18.10 11.09
C ASP A 373 -20.56 18.18 12.59
N GLY A 374 -19.68 19.11 12.96
CA GLY A 374 -19.12 19.21 14.31
C GLY A 374 -17.84 18.42 14.56
N ILE A 375 -17.23 17.75 13.56
CA ILE A 375 -15.88 17.18 13.67
C ILE A 375 -14.95 17.83 12.64
N VAL A 376 -13.77 18.28 13.08
CA VAL A 376 -12.81 18.98 12.22
C VAL A 376 -11.42 18.41 12.42
N LEU A 377 -10.70 18.15 11.33
CA LEU A 377 -9.29 17.76 11.38
C LEU A 377 -8.44 18.86 12.02
N VAL A 378 -7.63 18.51 13.02
CA VAL A 378 -6.64 19.42 13.59
C VAL A 378 -5.42 19.46 12.67
N VAL A 379 -5.06 20.67 12.23
CA VAL A 379 -3.96 20.91 11.29
C VAL A 379 -2.74 21.59 11.93
N GLU A 380 -2.95 22.19 13.10
CA GLU A 380 -1.97 22.91 13.91
C GLU A 380 -0.92 21.93 14.46
N GLN A 381 0.32 21.99 13.96
CA GLN A 381 1.34 20.96 14.27
C GLN A 381 1.72 20.89 15.74
N ASP A 382 1.85 22.04 16.41
CA ASP A 382 2.19 22.08 17.85
C ASP A 382 1.08 21.47 18.70
N LYS A 383 -0.18 21.76 18.35
CA LYS A 383 -1.35 21.19 19.01
C LYS A 383 -1.45 19.69 18.79
N ILE A 384 -1.22 19.21 17.55
CA ILE A 384 -1.16 17.77 17.24
C ILE A 384 -0.09 17.08 18.09
N LYS A 385 1.10 17.68 18.18
CA LYS A 385 2.20 17.14 18.97
C LYS A 385 1.82 17.02 20.44
N THR A 386 1.33 18.09 21.06
CA THR A 386 0.91 18.10 22.47
C THR A 386 -0.18 17.07 22.74
N LEU A 387 -1.20 17.00 21.88
CA LEU A 387 -2.32 16.06 22.05
C LEU A 387 -1.87 14.60 21.91
N ARG A 388 -0.97 14.30 20.98
CA ARG A 388 -0.36 12.97 20.84
C ARG A 388 0.52 12.63 22.04
N GLU A 389 1.30 13.57 22.56
CA GLU A 389 2.09 13.38 23.78
C GLU A 389 1.17 13.06 24.97
N THR A 390 0.11 13.84 25.18
CA THR A 390 -0.89 13.59 26.24
C THR A 390 -1.54 12.21 26.12
N CYS A 391 -1.98 11.83 24.92
CA CYS A 391 -2.58 10.51 24.68
C CYS A 391 -1.59 9.37 24.93
N THR A 392 -0.33 9.53 24.48
CA THR A 392 0.76 8.55 24.66
C THR A 392 1.10 8.37 26.14
N ASP A 393 1.19 9.47 26.89
CA ASP A 393 1.52 9.48 28.32
C ASP A 393 0.41 8.82 29.15
N MET A 394 -0.86 9.16 28.89
CA MET A 394 -2.01 8.51 29.54
C MET A 394 -2.04 6.99 29.29
N CYS A 395 -1.56 6.53 28.13
CA CYS A 395 -1.45 5.10 27.81
C CYS A 395 -0.16 4.43 28.33
N LYS A 396 0.77 5.20 28.93
CA LYS A 396 2.14 4.74 29.26
C LYS A 396 2.86 4.07 28.09
N PHE A 397 2.56 4.50 26.86
CA PHE A 397 3.01 3.83 25.65
C PHE A 397 4.44 4.24 25.31
N LYS A 398 5.37 3.27 25.29
CA LYS A 398 6.81 3.53 25.12
C LYS A 398 7.29 3.53 23.66
N LEU A 399 6.43 3.17 22.72
CA LEU A 399 6.77 3.05 21.29
C LEU A 399 6.27 4.27 20.52
N LYS A 400 6.73 4.41 19.27
CA LYS A 400 6.24 5.46 18.36
C LYS A 400 4.97 4.99 17.65
N GLY A 401 3.93 5.82 17.63
CA GLY A 401 2.70 5.59 16.89
C GLY A 401 1.44 5.66 17.77
N PHE A 402 0.31 5.27 17.19
CA PHE A 402 -0.98 5.22 17.89
C PHE A 402 -0.94 4.20 19.04
N PRO A 403 -1.30 4.58 20.29
CA PRO A 403 -1.11 3.74 21.47
C PRO A 403 -2.20 2.67 21.69
N GLY A 404 -3.24 2.61 20.85
CA GLY A 404 -4.33 1.65 21.02
C GLY A 404 -3.90 0.19 20.83
N CYS A 405 -4.44 -0.70 21.68
CA CYS A 405 -4.19 -2.15 21.65
C CYS A 405 -4.46 -2.75 20.26
N GLN A 406 -3.46 -3.37 19.62
CA GLN A 406 -3.65 -3.97 18.30
C GLN A 406 -4.44 -5.29 18.40
N PRO A 407 -5.33 -5.60 17.43
CA PRO A 407 -6.04 -6.86 17.44
C PRO A 407 -5.05 -8.02 17.28
N VAL A 408 -5.17 -9.02 18.16
CA VAL A 408 -4.43 -10.28 18.05
C VAL A 408 -5.36 -11.31 17.43
N SER A 409 -4.97 -11.87 16.29
CA SER A 409 -5.73 -12.97 15.68
C SER A 409 -5.64 -14.20 16.58
N LEU A 410 -6.80 -14.82 16.84
CA LEU A 410 -6.84 -16.11 17.52
C LEU A 410 -6.33 -17.19 16.54
N THR A 411 -5.32 -17.94 16.97
CA THR A 411 -4.64 -19.00 16.21
C THR A 411 -4.46 -20.21 17.11
N HIS A 412 -4.22 -21.39 16.56
CA HIS A 412 -3.94 -22.58 17.36
C HIS A 412 -2.79 -22.40 18.37
N GLN A 413 -1.84 -21.51 18.07
CA GLN A 413 -0.68 -21.24 18.93
C GLN A 413 -1.03 -20.39 20.16
N ASN A 414 -2.09 -19.59 20.11
CA ASN A 414 -2.51 -18.69 21.18
C ASN A 414 -3.92 -18.98 21.71
N LEU A 415 -4.55 -20.09 21.28
CA LEU A 415 -5.84 -20.57 21.81
C LEU A 415 -5.83 -20.70 23.33
N ASN A 416 -4.69 -21.09 23.91
CA ASN A 416 -4.54 -21.21 25.37
C ASN A 416 -4.77 -19.89 26.11
N TYR A 417 -4.68 -18.74 25.42
CA TYR A 417 -5.04 -17.48 26.05
C TYR A 417 -6.48 -17.50 26.53
N LEU A 418 -7.42 -18.13 25.82
CA LEU A 418 -8.84 -18.22 26.20
C LEU A 418 -9.12 -18.84 27.59
N HIS A 419 -8.12 -19.42 28.25
CA HIS A 419 -8.22 -19.87 29.65
C HIS A 419 -8.18 -18.73 30.67
N GLU A 420 -7.74 -17.53 30.29
CA GLU A 420 -7.86 -16.32 31.10
C GLU A 420 -9.32 -15.82 31.11
N GLU A 421 -9.63 -14.88 31.99
CA GLU A 421 -10.98 -14.29 32.03
C GLU A 421 -11.24 -13.39 30.81
N TYR A 422 -12.00 -13.88 29.84
CA TYR A 422 -12.47 -13.10 28.69
C TYR A 422 -13.93 -12.67 28.82
N MET A 423 -14.18 -11.48 28.28
CA MET A 423 -15.50 -11.06 27.87
C MET A 423 -15.56 -10.98 26.35
N VAL A 424 -16.70 -11.32 25.79
CA VAL A 424 -16.98 -11.30 24.35
C VAL A 424 -18.02 -10.25 24.02
N SER A 425 -17.94 -9.72 22.80
CA SER A 425 -18.92 -8.77 22.27
C SER A 425 -19.12 -9.04 20.79
N TRP A 426 -20.18 -8.50 20.23
CA TRP A 426 -20.42 -8.53 18.78
C TRP A 426 -19.37 -7.68 18.05
N LYS A 427 -19.03 -8.05 16.82
CA LYS A 427 -18.14 -7.24 15.97
C LYS A 427 -18.90 -6.01 15.51
N ALA A 428 -18.42 -4.83 15.88
CA ALA A 428 -18.88 -3.59 15.28
C ALA A 428 -18.22 -3.43 13.90
N ASP A 429 -18.94 -2.86 12.95
CA ASP A 429 -18.42 -2.55 11.62
C ASP A 429 -18.22 -1.05 11.47
N GLY A 430 -17.20 -0.56 12.16
CA GLY A 430 -16.86 0.84 12.24
C GLY A 430 -15.36 1.09 12.31
N ASN A 431 -15.00 2.37 12.33
CA ASN A 431 -13.62 2.81 12.43
C ASN A 431 -13.24 3.03 13.89
N ARG A 432 -12.09 2.52 14.31
CA ARG A 432 -11.61 2.69 15.69
C ARG A 432 -11.05 4.09 15.90
N TYR A 433 -11.45 4.73 16.99
CA TYR A 433 -10.84 5.96 17.47
C TYR A 433 -10.64 5.93 18.99
N MET A 434 -9.60 6.59 19.45
CA MET A 434 -9.51 6.97 20.87
C MET A 434 -10.04 8.38 21.04
N MET A 435 -10.86 8.62 22.06
CA MET A 435 -11.40 9.94 22.40
C MET A 435 -10.71 10.47 23.65
N LEU A 436 -9.99 11.59 23.51
CA LEU A 436 -9.46 12.37 24.63
C LEU A 436 -10.43 13.51 24.94
N ILE A 437 -10.84 13.61 26.21
CA ILE A 437 -11.70 14.66 26.74
C ILE A 437 -10.84 15.46 27.72
N LEU A 438 -10.46 16.67 27.34
CA LEU A 438 -9.77 17.61 28.23
C LEU A 438 -10.76 18.60 28.85
N ASP A 439 -11.71 19.09 28.05
CA ASP A 439 -12.79 20.01 28.44
C ASP A 439 -13.93 19.97 27.40
N SER A 440 -15.03 20.65 27.68
CA SER A 440 -16.24 20.86 26.87
C SER A 440 -16.04 21.29 25.41
N ASN A 441 -14.94 21.97 25.08
CA ASN A 441 -14.59 22.34 23.69
C ASN A 441 -13.21 21.79 23.26
N GLN A 442 -12.61 20.95 24.12
CA GLN A 442 -11.29 20.36 23.93
C GLN A 442 -11.44 18.84 23.99
N MET A 443 -12.17 18.32 23.01
CA MET A 443 -12.33 16.88 22.80
C MET A 443 -11.72 16.51 21.46
N TYR A 444 -11.02 15.39 21.44
CA TYR A 444 -10.24 14.99 20.28
C TYR A 444 -10.36 13.48 20.01
N PHE A 445 -10.54 13.11 18.75
CA PHE A 445 -10.36 11.75 18.27
C PHE A 445 -8.95 11.53 17.73
N PHE A 446 -8.44 10.32 17.92
CA PHE A 446 -7.23 9.80 17.29
C PHE A 446 -7.58 8.56 16.46
N ASP A 447 -7.30 8.57 15.17
CA ASP A 447 -7.46 7.40 14.29
C ASP A 447 -6.24 6.46 14.34
N ARG A 448 -6.28 5.38 13.56
CA ARG A 448 -5.15 4.41 13.48
C ARG A 448 -3.88 4.99 12.84
N ASN A 449 -4.00 6.02 12.02
CA ASN A 449 -2.87 6.76 11.46
C ASN A 449 -2.33 7.84 12.44
N TYR A 450 -2.94 7.92 13.63
CA TYR A 450 -2.70 8.91 14.66
C TYR A 450 -3.08 10.34 14.27
N SER A 451 -3.88 10.52 13.23
CA SER A 451 -4.49 11.79 12.85
C SER A 451 -5.43 12.27 13.96
N VAL A 452 -5.48 13.58 14.18
CA VAL A 452 -6.20 14.21 15.30
C VAL A 452 -7.39 14.99 14.78
N PHE A 453 -8.57 14.75 15.34
CA PHE A 453 -9.80 15.43 14.95
C PHE A 453 -10.46 16.06 16.17
N GLN A 454 -10.75 17.35 16.12
CA GLN A 454 -11.44 18.06 17.19
C GLN A 454 -12.95 17.87 17.06
N ILE A 455 -13.61 17.64 18.20
CA ILE A 455 -15.05 17.43 18.29
C ILE A 455 -15.69 18.66 18.94
N PHE A 456 -16.73 19.18 18.30
CA PHE A 456 -17.57 20.26 18.78
C PHE A 456 -18.97 19.75 19.11
N ASN A 457 -19.73 20.53 19.88
CA ASN A 457 -21.14 20.27 20.19
C ASN A 457 -21.43 18.92 20.86
N LEU A 458 -20.46 18.36 21.59
CA LEU A 458 -20.61 17.16 22.41
C LEU A 458 -20.28 17.49 23.87
N ASN A 459 -20.97 16.90 24.84
CA ASN A 459 -20.80 17.30 26.25
C ASN A 459 -20.73 16.10 27.20
N PHE A 460 -19.68 16.02 28.03
CA PHE A 460 -19.59 15.03 29.10
C PHE A 460 -19.68 15.73 30.46
N LEU A 461 -20.54 15.22 31.34
CA LEU A 461 -20.77 15.77 32.67
C LEU A 461 -20.24 14.80 33.72
N ARG A 462 -19.63 15.34 34.77
CA ARG A 462 -19.20 14.56 35.93
C ARG A 462 -20.42 14.03 36.66
N ARG A 463 -20.32 12.81 37.18
CA ARG A 463 -21.41 12.18 37.95
C ARG A 463 -21.82 13.06 39.13
N ASN A 464 -23.13 13.23 39.32
CA ASN A 464 -23.73 14.02 40.41
C ASN A 464 -23.27 15.47 40.49
N SER A 465 -22.71 16.03 39.41
CA SER A 465 -22.23 17.40 39.35
C SER A 465 -22.73 18.09 38.09
N LYS A 466 -22.74 19.43 38.10
CA LYS A 466 -22.93 20.23 36.88
C LYS A 466 -21.59 20.49 36.17
N GLU A 467 -20.49 20.08 36.78
CA GLU A 467 -19.14 20.17 36.21
C GLU A 467 -18.95 19.21 35.04
N ARG A 468 -18.00 19.54 34.18
CA ARG A 468 -17.67 18.73 33.01
C ARG A 468 -16.70 17.62 33.38
N LEU A 469 -16.80 16.52 32.66
CA LEU A 469 -15.79 15.46 32.73
C LEU A 469 -14.54 15.96 32.00
N THR A 470 -13.40 15.91 32.66
CA THR A 470 -12.10 16.33 32.11
C THR A 470 -11.12 15.17 32.15
N GLU A 471 -9.94 15.36 31.58
CA GLU A 471 -8.80 14.42 31.64
C GLU A 471 -9.23 12.95 31.54
N THR A 472 -9.92 12.60 30.47
CA THR A 472 -10.48 11.26 30.26
C THR A 472 -10.11 10.73 28.87
N LEU A 473 -9.65 9.49 28.80
CA LEU A 473 -9.24 8.82 27.56
C LEU A 473 -10.03 7.52 27.36
N LEU A 474 -10.87 7.51 26.33
CA LEU A 474 -11.76 6.41 25.96
C LEU A 474 -11.26 5.73 24.69
N ASP A 475 -11.44 4.41 24.58
CA ASP A 475 -11.20 3.64 23.36
C ASP A 475 -12.52 3.06 22.86
N GLY A 476 -12.75 3.18 21.56
CA GLY A 476 -14.02 2.86 20.97
C GLY A 476 -14.01 2.85 19.45
N GLU A 477 -15.21 2.68 18.91
CA GLU A 477 -15.44 2.52 17.48
C GLU A 477 -16.58 3.42 17.03
N MET A 478 -16.39 4.16 15.94
CA MET A 478 -17.44 4.93 15.29
C MET A 478 -18.15 4.05 14.27
N VAL A 479 -19.43 3.81 14.48
CA VAL A 479 -20.33 3.10 13.55
C VAL A 479 -21.38 4.07 13.00
N VAL A 480 -22.07 3.67 11.94
CA VAL A 480 -23.24 4.39 11.42
C VAL A 480 -24.45 3.47 11.47
N ASP A 481 -25.41 3.81 12.33
CA ASP A 481 -26.69 3.12 12.34
C ASP A 481 -27.59 3.73 11.28
N VAL A 482 -28.29 2.90 10.50
CA VAL A 482 -29.29 3.34 9.54
C VAL A 482 -30.67 2.99 10.09
N VAL A 483 -31.50 4.00 10.35
CA VAL A 483 -32.89 3.82 10.81
C VAL A 483 -33.77 4.58 9.85
N ASP A 484 -34.72 3.89 9.21
CA ASP A 484 -35.63 4.46 8.19
C ASP A 484 -34.91 5.23 7.07
N GLY A 485 -33.73 4.75 6.67
CA GLY A 485 -32.89 5.37 5.64
C GLY A 485 -32.07 6.58 6.12
N GLN A 486 -32.27 7.05 7.35
CA GLN A 486 -31.48 8.12 7.95
C GLN A 486 -30.24 7.55 8.65
N ARG A 487 -29.09 8.16 8.39
CA ARG A 487 -27.80 7.77 8.96
C ARG A 487 -27.57 8.45 10.31
N PHE A 488 -27.23 7.68 11.31
CA PHE A 488 -26.94 8.14 12.67
C PHE A 488 -25.56 7.65 13.10
N PRO A 489 -24.51 8.50 13.04
CA PRO A 489 -23.20 8.12 13.54
C PRO A 489 -23.24 7.89 15.06
N ARG A 490 -22.53 6.86 15.54
CA ARG A 490 -22.45 6.48 16.95
C ARG A 490 -21.05 6.02 17.31
N TYR A 491 -20.50 6.61 18.36
CA TYR A 491 -19.30 6.18 19.03
C TYR A 491 -19.64 5.16 20.14
N LEU A 492 -19.19 3.92 19.93
CA LEU A 492 -19.32 2.80 20.84
C LEU A 492 -18.04 2.67 21.66
N ILE A 493 -18.12 3.02 22.94
CA ILE A 493 -17.01 2.93 23.89
C ILE A 493 -16.92 1.49 24.37
N TYR A 494 -15.75 0.86 24.21
CA TYR A 494 -15.51 -0.48 24.75
C TYR A 494 -14.41 -0.53 25.81
N ASP A 495 -13.55 0.48 25.92
CA ASP A 495 -12.56 0.55 27.00
C ASP A 495 -12.27 1.99 27.46
N ILE A 496 -11.68 2.12 28.64
CA ILE A 496 -11.26 3.39 29.24
C ILE A 496 -9.87 3.22 29.86
N VAL A 497 -8.96 4.14 29.51
CA VAL A 497 -7.56 4.09 29.95
C VAL A 497 -7.35 5.05 31.12
N TYR A 498 -7.96 6.23 31.04
CA TYR A 498 -7.79 7.32 31.99
C TYR A 498 -9.14 7.98 32.23
N CYS A 499 -9.48 8.33 33.47
CA CYS A 499 -10.78 8.88 33.82
C CYS A 499 -10.62 9.98 34.87
N ASP A 500 -11.01 11.20 34.52
CA ASP A 500 -11.14 12.34 35.42
C ASP A 500 -9.89 12.56 36.30
N GLY A 501 -8.71 12.62 35.66
CA GLY A 501 -7.43 12.84 36.33
C GLY A 501 -6.76 11.58 36.87
N HIS A 502 -7.38 10.40 36.75
CA HIS A 502 -6.89 9.15 37.32
C HIS A 502 -6.65 8.06 36.26
N ASP A 503 -5.49 7.43 36.32
CA ASP A 503 -5.18 6.23 35.53
C ASP A 503 -5.99 5.02 36.03
N VAL A 504 -6.69 4.35 35.11
CA VAL A 504 -7.51 3.18 35.39
C VAL A 504 -7.13 1.97 34.53
N SER A 505 -6.06 2.08 33.73
CA SER A 505 -5.64 1.07 32.75
C SER A 505 -5.31 -0.30 33.36
N GLU A 506 -4.73 -0.32 34.56
CA GLU A 506 -4.35 -1.54 35.29
C GLU A 506 -5.52 -2.23 36.02
N ARG A 507 -6.70 -1.61 36.07
CA ARG A 507 -7.90 -2.24 36.66
C ARG A 507 -8.37 -3.38 35.77
N ASN A 508 -9.07 -4.36 36.33
CA ASN A 508 -9.62 -5.44 35.51
C ASN A 508 -10.70 -4.91 34.55
N PHE A 509 -10.94 -5.62 33.44
CA PHE A 509 -11.82 -5.14 32.37
C PHE A 509 -13.26 -4.84 32.85
N ARG A 510 -13.81 -5.62 33.79
CA ARG A 510 -15.15 -5.39 34.36
C ARG A 510 -15.22 -4.08 35.13
N GLU A 511 -14.19 -3.78 35.90
CA GLU A 511 -14.09 -2.51 36.62
C GLU A 511 -14.04 -1.33 35.66
N ARG A 512 -13.26 -1.44 34.57
CA ARG A 512 -13.17 -0.40 33.52
C ARG A 512 -14.51 -0.20 32.79
N LEU A 513 -15.22 -1.28 32.42
CA LEU A 513 -16.59 -1.20 31.88
C LEU A 513 -17.57 -0.52 32.85
N ASN A 514 -17.50 -0.87 34.14
CA ASN A 514 -18.33 -0.24 35.17
C ASN A 514 -17.97 1.25 35.38
N ILE A 515 -16.71 1.65 35.19
CA ILE A 515 -16.30 3.06 35.18
C ILE A 515 -16.94 3.79 33.98
N ILE A 516 -16.87 3.23 32.76
CA ILE A 516 -17.52 3.82 31.57
C ILE A 516 -19.02 4.02 31.85
N TYR A 517 -19.69 2.98 32.35
CA TYR A 517 -21.12 3.03 32.64
C TYR A 517 -21.45 4.12 33.67
N LYS A 518 -20.75 4.16 34.81
CA LYS A 518 -21.08 5.06 35.93
C LYS A 518 -20.62 6.51 35.72
N GLN A 519 -19.48 6.73 35.06
CA GLN A 519 -18.85 8.05 34.95
C GLN A 519 -19.10 8.71 33.60
N VAL A 520 -19.38 7.95 32.54
CA VAL A 520 -19.57 8.50 31.18
C VAL A 520 -21.03 8.39 30.76
N ILE A 521 -21.60 7.18 30.78
CA ILE A 521 -22.93 6.93 30.21
C ILE A 521 -24.05 7.43 31.12
N MET A 522 -24.06 7.01 32.39
CA MET A 522 -25.12 7.38 33.34
C MET A 522 -25.28 8.91 33.48
N PRO A 523 -24.21 9.72 33.64
CA PRO A 523 -24.36 11.18 33.75
C PRO A 523 -24.90 11.80 32.46
N ARG A 524 -24.48 11.31 31.28
CA ARG A 524 -25.01 11.78 29.99
C ARG A 524 -26.50 11.47 29.85
N GLU A 525 -26.95 10.27 30.19
CA GLU A 525 -28.36 9.91 30.11
C GLU A 525 -29.22 10.69 31.14
N ALA A 526 -28.69 10.97 32.33
CA ALA A 526 -29.36 11.85 33.30
C ALA A 526 -29.47 13.29 32.78
N ALA A 527 -28.42 13.80 32.13
CA ALA A 527 -28.40 15.14 31.54
C ALA A 527 -29.32 15.29 30.32
N LYS A 528 -29.49 14.23 29.52
CA LYS A 528 -30.50 14.19 28.45
C LYS A 528 -31.92 14.27 29.03
N ARG A 529 -32.21 13.49 30.07
CA ARG A 529 -33.53 13.51 30.74
C ARG A 529 -33.85 14.84 31.39
N SER A 530 -32.85 15.56 31.91
CA SER A 530 -33.03 16.88 32.52
C SER A 530 -32.96 18.04 31.52
N GLY A 531 -32.78 17.76 30.21
CA GLY A 531 -32.70 18.77 29.15
C GLY A 531 -31.37 19.54 29.09
N GLN A 532 -30.35 19.15 29.87
CA GLN A 532 -29.02 19.75 29.83
C GLN A 532 -28.21 19.31 28.59
N ILE A 533 -28.53 18.16 28.02
CA ILE A 533 -27.99 17.70 26.73
C ILE A 533 -29.15 17.55 25.75
N ASP A 534 -29.09 18.34 24.68
CA ASP A 534 -29.97 18.18 23.53
C ASP A 534 -29.34 17.23 22.52
N ARG A 535 -29.94 16.04 22.40
CA ARG A 535 -29.45 14.97 21.54
C ARG A 535 -29.43 15.36 20.05
N SER A 536 -30.33 16.23 19.62
CA SER A 536 -30.45 16.63 18.21
C SER A 536 -29.30 17.53 17.74
N LYS A 537 -28.56 18.14 18.68
CA LYS A 537 -27.44 19.03 18.41
C LYS A 537 -26.08 18.35 18.49
N GLU A 538 -26.03 17.09 18.93
CA GLU A 538 -24.78 16.36 19.05
C GLU A 538 -24.38 15.76 17.69
N PRO A 539 -23.08 15.80 17.33
CA PRO A 539 -22.60 15.29 16.05
C PRO A 539 -22.79 13.78 15.88
N PHE A 540 -22.75 13.02 16.98
CA PHE A 540 -22.88 11.55 16.98
C PHE A 540 -23.33 11.00 18.33
N GLY A 541 -23.83 9.75 18.31
CA GLY A 541 -24.24 8.94 19.47
C GLY A 541 -23.09 8.55 20.36
N VAL A 542 -23.30 8.53 21.68
CA VAL A 542 -22.33 7.92 22.60
C VAL A 542 -23.01 6.80 23.34
N ARG A 543 -22.46 5.60 23.22
CA ARG A 543 -22.97 4.38 23.84
C ARG A 543 -21.81 3.56 24.39
N ILE A 544 -22.07 2.78 25.43
CA ILE A 544 -21.17 1.70 25.83
C ILE A 544 -21.46 0.50 24.94
N LYS A 545 -20.42 -0.22 24.54
CA LYS A 545 -20.55 -1.48 23.82
C LYS A 545 -20.87 -2.59 24.81
N ASP A 546 -21.84 -3.44 24.49
CA ASP A 546 -22.24 -4.54 25.36
C ASP A 546 -21.22 -5.67 25.32
N PHE A 547 -20.86 -6.19 26.49
CA PHE A 547 -19.99 -7.34 26.64
C PHE A 547 -20.67 -8.42 27.47
N CYS A 548 -20.48 -9.67 27.09
CA CYS A 548 -20.97 -10.86 27.78
C CYS A 548 -19.79 -11.67 28.31
N GLU A 549 -19.96 -12.32 29.46
CA GLU A 549 -18.96 -13.27 29.94
C GLU A 549 -18.97 -14.53 29.08
N LEU A 550 -17.78 -15.07 28.80
CA LEU A 550 -17.67 -16.41 28.23
C LEU A 550 -18.00 -17.41 29.34
N LYS A 551 -19.17 -18.05 29.29
CA LYS A 551 -19.50 -19.12 30.24
C LYS A 551 -18.68 -20.36 29.89
N ASN A 552 -17.92 -20.87 30.86
CA ASN A 552 -17.22 -22.16 30.78
C ASN A 552 -18.19 -23.33 30.67
#